data_AF-A0A9N7NDE9-F1
#
_entry.id   AF-A0A9N7NDE9-F1
#
_cell.length_a   1.000
_cell.length_b   1.000
_cell.length_c   1.000
_cell.angle_alpha   90.00
_cell.angle_beta   90.00
_cell.angle_gamma   90.00
#
_symmetry.space_group_name_H-M   'P 1'
#
loop_
_entity.id
_entity.type
_entity.pdbx_description
1 polymer ?
#
loop_
_entity_poly.entity_id
_entity_poly.type
_entity_poly.pdbx_seq_one_letter_code
_entity_poly.pdbx_strand_id
1 'polypeptide(L)'
;MADKAFKYVILGGGVAAGYAAREFAKQGVKSGELAIISKEAVAPYERPALSKAYLFPEGGRPLTTLFKGQIEEEKGGIKTDSFFKTSVPDVYAVGDVATFPLKLYNEIRRVEHVDHARKSAEQAVKAIFATEQGTSIPEYDYLPYFYSRAFDLSWQFYGDNVGDSVLFGDSQPTSATHKFGSYWIKDGKVVGAFLESGTPEENKAIAKVARVQPPAASLDQLAAEGLAFAIGAEADDDMVELLLSQVKGKDITELIAAGREKLASVPAGGGAVAVASSAAGSAAAPAVAETKKEEKVEEKEESDDDLGFSLFD
;
A
#
# COMPACT_ATOMS: atom_id res chain seq x y z
N MET A 1 35.83 -24.46 -12.53
CA MET A 1 34.81 -23.94 -11.58
C MET A 1 33.56 -24.74 -11.86
N ALA A 2 32.91 -25.34 -10.86
CA ALA A 2 31.65 -26.02 -11.11
C ALA A 2 30.61 -24.98 -11.55
N ASP A 3 29.89 -25.23 -12.64
CA ASP A 3 28.83 -24.37 -13.11
C ASP A 3 27.73 -24.33 -12.04
N LYS A 4 27.52 -23.15 -11.44
CA LYS A 4 26.40 -22.93 -10.51
C LYS A 4 25.15 -22.66 -11.35
N ALA A 5 24.14 -23.51 -11.20
CA ALA A 5 22.83 -23.31 -11.78
C ALA A 5 21.86 -22.83 -10.68
N PHE A 6 21.03 -21.84 -11.01
CA PHE A 6 19.97 -21.33 -10.15
C PHE A 6 18.63 -21.47 -10.89
N LYS A 7 17.57 -21.83 -10.17
CA LYS A 7 16.21 -21.94 -10.75
C LYS A 7 15.67 -20.55 -11.09
N TYR A 8 15.93 -19.58 -10.23
CA TYR A 8 15.51 -18.20 -10.39
C TYR A 8 16.71 -17.26 -10.31
N VAL A 9 16.73 -16.25 -11.17
CA VAL A 9 17.78 -15.23 -11.19
C VAL A 9 17.12 -13.85 -11.22
N ILE A 10 17.46 -13.01 -10.24
CA ILE A 10 17.12 -11.59 -10.23
C ILE A 10 18.33 -10.82 -10.75
N LEU A 11 18.14 -10.02 -11.80
CA LEU A 11 19.18 -9.13 -12.32
C LEU A 11 18.93 -7.69 -11.85
N GLY A 12 19.86 -7.15 -11.06
CA GLY A 12 19.77 -5.83 -10.40
C GLY A 12 19.60 -5.95 -8.89
N GLY A 13 20.06 -4.94 -8.15
CA GLY A 13 20.03 -4.88 -6.67
C GLY A 13 19.27 -3.66 -6.13
N GLY A 14 18.34 -3.11 -6.92
CA GLY A 14 17.43 -2.07 -6.45
C GLY A 14 16.35 -2.61 -5.51
N VAL A 15 15.48 -1.72 -5.01
CA VAL A 15 14.37 -2.07 -4.08
C VAL A 15 13.57 -3.28 -4.55
N ALA A 16 13.16 -3.27 -5.82
CA ALA A 16 12.37 -4.36 -6.39
C ALA A 16 13.07 -5.74 -6.26
N ALA A 17 14.40 -5.80 -6.32
CA ALA A 17 15.14 -7.04 -6.15
C ALA A 17 15.04 -7.60 -4.73
N GLY A 18 15.13 -6.74 -3.72
CA GLY A 18 14.97 -7.14 -2.32
C GLY A 18 13.56 -7.66 -2.03
N TYR A 19 12.54 -6.97 -2.53
CA TYR A 19 11.14 -7.38 -2.34
C TYR A 19 10.78 -8.62 -3.17
N ALA A 20 11.35 -8.80 -4.37
CA ALA A 20 11.20 -10.03 -5.13
C ALA A 20 11.83 -11.21 -4.38
N ALA A 21 13.05 -11.05 -3.87
CA ALA A 21 13.72 -12.09 -3.09
C ALA A 21 12.94 -12.45 -1.81
N ARG A 22 12.36 -11.46 -1.13
CA ARG A 22 11.46 -11.66 0.01
C ARG A 22 10.24 -12.49 -0.40
N GLU A 23 9.60 -12.18 -1.53
CA GLU A 23 8.44 -12.94 -2.00
C GLU A 23 8.81 -14.36 -2.44
N PHE A 24 9.94 -14.56 -3.13
CA PHE A 24 10.44 -15.90 -3.44
C PHE A 24 10.65 -16.74 -2.18
N ALA A 25 11.22 -16.14 -1.12
CA ALA A 25 11.37 -16.80 0.17
C ALA A 25 10.01 -17.18 0.79
N LYS A 26 9.01 -16.29 0.72
CA LYS A 26 7.63 -16.57 1.18
C LYS A 26 6.98 -17.72 0.40
N GLN A 27 7.25 -17.83 -0.90
CA GLN A 27 6.76 -18.93 -1.76
C GLN A 27 7.52 -20.26 -1.54
N GLY A 28 8.47 -20.30 -0.59
CA GLY A 28 9.15 -21.53 -0.19
C GLY A 28 10.36 -21.90 -1.04
N VAL A 29 10.95 -20.95 -1.79
CA VAL A 29 12.19 -21.19 -2.54
C VAL A 29 13.33 -21.58 -1.59
N LYS A 30 14.06 -22.65 -1.92
CA LYS A 30 15.11 -23.19 -1.06
C LYS A 30 16.42 -22.41 -1.24
N SER A 31 17.25 -22.47 -0.20
CA SER A 31 18.62 -21.94 -0.28
C SER A 31 19.37 -22.57 -1.45
N GLY A 32 19.97 -21.75 -2.29
CA GLY A 32 20.68 -22.17 -3.51
C GLY A 32 19.84 -22.22 -4.79
N GLU A 33 18.52 -22.01 -4.73
CA GLU A 33 17.66 -21.97 -5.92
C GLU A 33 17.50 -20.55 -6.51
N LEU A 34 17.72 -19.51 -5.70
CA LEU A 34 17.63 -18.11 -6.08
C LEU A 34 19.01 -17.44 -6.06
N ALA A 35 19.31 -16.65 -7.09
CA ALA A 35 20.46 -15.75 -7.13
C ALA A 35 20.04 -14.31 -7.44
N ILE A 36 20.69 -13.35 -6.78
CA ILE A 36 20.67 -11.94 -7.17
C ILE A 36 22.02 -11.62 -7.80
N ILE A 37 22.00 -11.12 -9.03
CA ILE A 37 23.18 -10.64 -9.74
C ILE A 37 23.07 -9.13 -9.82
N SER A 38 23.96 -8.42 -9.14
CA SER A 38 24.01 -6.95 -9.19
C SER A 38 25.43 -6.41 -9.31
N LYS A 39 25.53 -5.20 -9.88
CA LYS A 39 26.74 -4.36 -9.84
C LYS A 39 26.87 -3.57 -8.54
N GLU A 40 25.78 -3.43 -7.78
CA GLU A 40 25.77 -2.72 -6.50
C GLU A 40 26.60 -3.51 -5.46
N ALA A 41 27.46 -2.81 -4.72
CA ALA A 41 28.32 -3.41 -3.70
C ALA A 41 27.61 -3.62 -2.35
N VAL A 42 26.35 -3.22 -2.26
CA VAL A 42 25.52 -3.24 -1.04
C VAL A 42 24.25 -4.03 -1.29
N ALA A 43 23.63 -4.51 -0.22
CA ALA A 43 22.32 -5.16 -0.28
C ALA A 43 21.23 -4.17 -0.76
N PRO A 44 20.12 -4.65 -1.34
CA PRO A 44 19.00 -3.80 -1.73
C PRO A 44 18.49 -2.93 -0.57
N TYR A 45 18.25 -1.65 -0.85
CA TYR A 45 17.74 -0.66 0.12
C TYR A 45 16.84 0.37 -0.57
N GLU A 46 16.03 1.07 0.22
CA GLU A 46 15.04 2.04 -0.28
C GLU A 46 15.67 3.36 -0.72
N ARG A 47 15.28 3.82 -1.92
CA ARG A 47 15.74 5.07 -2.53
C ARG A 47 14.52 5.84 -3.06
N PRO A 48 13.92 6.74 -2.27
CA PRO A 48 12.79 7.58 -2.71
C PRO A 48 13.16 8.49 -3.89
N ALA A 49 12.15 8.99 -4.62
CA ALA A 49 12.37 9.74 -5.87
C ALA A 49 13.23 11.00 -5.68
N LEU A 50 13.10 11.73 -4.57
CA LEU A 50 13.94 12.90 -4.31
C LEU A 50 15.42 12.53 -4.12
N SER A 51 15.69 11.45 -3.37
CA SER A 51 17.06 10.93 -3.23
C SER A 51 17.61 10.46 -4.59
N LYS A 52 16.78 9.85 -5.44
CA LYS A 52 17.15 9.47 -6.80
C LYS A 52 17.49 10.70 -7.66
N ALA A 53 16.64 11.73 -7.66
CA ALA A 53 16.87 12.96 -8.42
C ALA A 53 18.15 13.68 -7.96
N TYR A 54 18.42 13.70 -6.65
CA TYR A 54 19.65 14.27 -6.11
C TYR A 54 20.91 13.47 -6.52
N LEU A 55 20.85 12.13 -6.46
CA LEU A 55 21.98 11.26 -6.85
C LEU A 55 22.20 11.22 -8.37
N PHE A 56 21.14 11.44 -9.15
CA PHE A 56 21.13 11.37 -10.61
C PHE A 56 20.51 12.65 -11.20
N PRO A 57 21.22 13.79 -11.15
CA PRO A 57 20.70 15.10 -11.54
C PRO A 57 20.34 15.21 -13.03
N GLU A 58 20.87 14.34 -13.89
CA GLU A 58 20.47 14.24 -15.31
C GLU A 58 19.18 13.42 -15.53
N GLY A 59 18.50 13.02 -14.45
CA GLY A 59 17.37 12.11 -14.45
C GLY A 59 17.84 10.66 -14.45
N GLY A 60 17.36 9.87 -13.48
CA GLY A 60 17.55 8.42 -13.51
C GLY A 60 16.84 7.85 -14.75
N ARG A 61 17.61 7.37 -15.73
CA ARG A 61 17.03 6.64 -16.86
C ARG A 61 16.85 5.18 -16.45
N PRO A 62 15.74 4.52 -16.84
CA PRO A 62 15.63 3.07 -16.74
C PRO A 62 16.86 2.39 -17.32
N LEU A 63 17.49 1.51 -16.55
CA LEU A 63 18.70 0.79 -16.97
C LEU A 63 18.33 -0.40 -17.87
N THR A 64 17.77 -0.14 -19.05
CA THR A 64 17.35 -1.18 -20.02
C THR A 64 18.45 -1.59 -21.00
N THR A 65 19.62 -0.95 -20.97
CA THR A 65 20.70 -1.11 -21.96
C THR A 65 21.12 -2.56 -22.20
N LEU A 66 21.12 -3.41 -21.17
CA LEU A 66 21.48 -4.83 -21.28
C LEU A 66 20.50 -5.64 -22.14
N PHE A 67 19.25 -5.18 -22.26
CA PHE A 67 18.15 -5.88 -22.93
C PHE A 67 17.73 -5.24 -24.25
N LYS A 68 18.40 -4.14 -24.63
CA LYS A 68 18.04 -3.37 -25.81
C LYS A 68 18.08 -4.24 -27.07
N GLY A 69 16.97 -4.25 -27.81
CA GLY A 69 16.81 -5.05 -29.03
C GLY A 69 16.55 -6.55 -28.81
N GLN A 70 16.44 -6.99 -27.55
CA GLN A 70 16.10 -8.38 -27.18
C GLN A 70 14.68 -8.49 -26.60
N ILE A 71 14.20 -7.42 -25.96
CA ILE A 71 12.89 -7.34 -25.32
C ILE A 71 12.16 -6.11 -25.85
N GLU A 72 10.84 -6.19 -25.97
CA GLU A 72 10.01 -5.04 -26.34
C GLU A 72 10.13 -3.91 -25.31
N GLU A 73 10.35 -2.69 -25.78
CA GLU A 73 10.41 -1.48 -24.98
C GLU A 73 9.30 -0.52 -25.40
N GLU A 74 8.68 0.13 -24.43
CA GLU A 74 7.63 1.14 -24.62
C GLU A 74 7.78 2.22 -23.55
N LYS A 75 7.47 3.49 -23.86
CA LYS A 75 7.56 4.63 -22.91
C LYS A 75 8.88 4.71 -22.10
N GLY A 76 9.98 4.29 -22.70
CA GLY A 76 11.32 4.33 -22.10
C GLY A 76 11.61 3.24 -21.07
N GLY A 77 10.75 2.22 -20.94
CA GLY A 77 10.99 1.04 -20.13
C GLY A 77 10.73 -0.27 -20.89
N ILE A 78 10.95 -1.39 -20.22
CA ILE A 78 10.63 -2.73 -20.72
C ILE A 78 9.12 -2.92 -20.64
N LYS A 79 8.50 -3.23 -21.78
CA LYS A 79 7.06 -3.47 -21.86
C LYS A 79 6.69 -4.79 -21.19
N THR A 80 5.62 -4.78 -20.40
CA THR A 80 5.08 -5.98 -19.75
C THR A 80 3.57 -6.09 -19.90
N ASP A 81 3.04 -7.27 -19.59
CA ASP A 81 1.61 -7.47 -19.31
C ASP A 81 1.26 -7.08 -17.85
N SER A 82 0.00 -7.31 -17.45
CA SER A 82 -0.53 -7.06 -16.10
C SER A 82 0.03 -8.00 -15.01
N PHE A 83 0.91 -8.93 -15.39
CA PHE A 83 1.60 -9.88 -14.52
C PHE A 83 3.12 -9.65 -14.55
N PHE A 84 3.56 -8.54 -15.16
CA PHE A 84 4.96 -8.15 -15.32
C PHE A 84 5.80 -9.06 -16.22
N LYS A 85 5.16 -9.92 -17.01
CA LYS A 85 5.84 -10.75 -18.00
C LYS A 85 6.19 -9.92 -19.22
N THR A 86 7.40 -10.08 -19.74
CA THR A 86 7.88 -9.39 -20.93
C THR A 86 7.51 -10.12 -22.22
N SER A 87 7.95 -9.61 -23.37
CA SER A 87 7.82 -10.30 -24.66
C SER A 87 8.65 -11.59 -24.76
N VAL A 88 9.62 -11.80 -23.86
CA VAL A 88 10.44 -13.02 -23.82
C VAL A 88 9.86 -13.98 -22.76
N PRO A 89 9.61 -15.25 -23.10
CA PRO A 89 9.14 -16.25 -22.14
C PRO A 89 10.04 -16.34 -20.90
N ASP A 90 9.42 -16.50 -19.74
CA ASP A 90 10.07 -16.63 -18.43
C ASP A 90 10.95 -15.44 -17.99
N VAL A 91 10.87 -14.31 -18.72
CA VAL A 91 11.51 -13.05 -18.35
C VAL A 91 10.46 -12.04 -17.90
N TYR A 92 10.69 -11.47 -16.72
CA TYR A 92 9.81 -10.50 -16.06
C TYR A 92 10.57 -9.18 -15.81
N ALA A 93 9.86 -8.05 -15.81
CA ALA A 93 10.42 -6.74 -15.50
C ALA A 93 9.54 -6.02 -14.46
N VAL A 94 10.15 -5.50 -13.40
CA VAL A 94 9.46 -4.90 -12.24
C VAL A 94 10.11 -3.58 -11.80
N GLY A 95 9.37 -2.77 -11.05
CA GLY A 95 9.83 -1.46 -10.57
C GLY A 95 10.09 -0.46 -11.69
N ASP A 96 11.08 0.43 -11.50
CA ASP A 96 11.33 1.61 -12.34
C ASP A 96 11.49 1.32 -13.85
N VAL A 97 11.95 0.10 -14.20
CA VAL A 97 12.16 -0.31 -15.60
C VAL A 97 10.90 -0.83 -16.28
N ALA A 98 9.86 -1.18 -15.52
CA ALA A 98 8.66 -1.81 -16.05
C ALA A 98 7.69 -0.76 -16.62
N THR A 99 7.27 -0.99 -17.86
CA THR A 99 6.16 -0.28 -18.49
C THR A 99 4.99 -1.23 -18.59
N PHE A 100 3.94 -0.97 -17.81
CA PHE A 100 2.88 -1.93 -17.53
C PHE A 100 1.48 -1.31 -17.74
N PRO A 101 0.44 -2.15 -17.91
CA PRO A 101 -0.95 -1.68 -17.93
C PRO A 101 -1.37 -1.21 -16.53
N LEU A 102 -1.52 0.11 -16.36
CA LEU A 102 -2.07 0.69 -15.16
C LEU A 102 -3.60 0.64 -15.23
N LYS A 103 -4.16 -0.45 -14.71
CA LYS A 103 -5.58 -0.82 -14.81
C LYS A 103 -6.55 0.31 -14.43
N LEU A 104 -6.27 1.03 -13.34
CA LEU A 104 -7.12 2.11 -12.83
C LEU A 104 -7.40 3.20 -13.88
N TYR A 105 -6.43 3.48 -14.76
CA TYR A 105 -6.57 4.51 -15.79
C TYR A 105 -6.69 3.93 -17.21
N ASN A 106 -6.70 2.60 -17.34
CA ASN A 106 -6.69 1.90 -18.63
C ASN A 106 -5.60 2.43 -19.58
N GLU A 107 -4.41 2.70 -19.04
CA GLU A 107 -3.28 3.27 -19.76
C GLU A 107 -2.00 2.46 -19.51
N ILE A 108 -1.13 2.38 -20.52
CA ILE A 108 0.23 1.87 -20.34
C ILE A 108 1.07 2.97 -19.68
N ARG A 109 1.69 2.70 -18.54
CA ARG A 109 2.53 3.67 -17.82
C ARG A 109 3.81 3.05 -17.28
N ARG A 110 4.75 3.93 -16.95
CA ARG A 110 5.97 3.65 -16.21
C ARG A 110 6.03 4.63 -15.03
N VAL A 111 6.33 4.13 -13.84
CA VAL A 111 6.41 4.96 -12.62
C VAL A 111 7.66 4.61 -11.82
N GLU A 112 8.15 5.56 -11.03
CA GLU A 112 9.38 5.41 -10.23
C GLU A 112 9.08 5.50 -8.73
N HIS A 113 8.02 4.80 -8.29
CA HIS A 113 7.54 4.81 -6.92
C HIS A 113 8.10 3.63 -6.13
N VAL A 114 8.51 3.86 -4.88
CA VAL A 114 8.98 2.79 -4.00
C VAL A 114 7.87 1.76 -3.78
N ASP A 115 6.64 2.21 -3.52
CA ASP A 115 5.48 1.33 -3.36
C ASP A 115 5.19 0.48 -4.60
N HIS A 116 5.34 1.06 -5.80
CA HIS A 116 5.25 0.29 -7.05
C HIS A 116 6.36 -0.77 -7.14
N ALA A 117 7.61 -0.43 -6.82
CA ALA A 117 8.72 -1.38 -6.84
C ALA A 117 8.49 -2.58 -5.89
N ARG A 118 7.89 -2.35 -4.72
CA ARG A 118 7.49 -3.41 -3.78
C ARG A 118 6.39 -4.29 -4.37
N LYS A 119 5.27 -3.68 -4.76
CA LYS A 119 4.05 -4.40 -5.19
C LYS A 119 4.23 -5.11 -6.54
N SER A 120 4.99 -4.52 -7.48
CA SER A 120 5.28 -5.15 -8.77
C SER A 120 6.19 -6.36 -8.62
N ALA A 121 7.19 -6.29 -7.75
CA ALA A 121 8.05 -7.43 -7.42
C ALA A 121 7.23 -8.60 -6.86
N GLU A 122 6.33 -8.33 -5.92
CA GLU A 122 5.44 -9.35 -5.36
C GLU A 122 4.49 -9.95 -6.41
N GLN A 123 3.88 -9.11 -7.24
CA GLN A 123 3.00 -9.56 -8.32
C GLN A 123 3.72 -10.46 -9.32
N ALA A 124 4.94 -10.09 -9.75
CA ALA A 124 5.72 -10.87 -10.70
C ALA A 124 6.08 -12.25 -10.14
N VAL A 125 6.52 -12.33 -8.88
CA VAL A 125 6.82 -13.61 -8.23
C VAL A 125 5.56 -14.46 -8.10
N LYS A 126 4.43 -13.89 -7.66
CA LYS A 126 3.14 -14.60 -7.64
C LYS A 126 2.75 -15.13 -9.02
N ALA A 127 2.99 -14.35 -10.09
CA ALA A 127 2.71 -14.76 -11.46
C ALA A 127 3.60 -15.92 -11.93
N ILE A 128 4.89 -15.91 -11.56
CA ILE A 128 5.83 -17.02 -11.83
C ILE A 128 5.29 -18.31 -11.20
N PHE A 129 4.95 -18.28 -9.92
CA PHE A 129 4.42 -19.46 -9.23
C PHE A 129 3.06 -19.90 -9.75
N ALA A 130 2.17 -18.96 -10.06
CA ALA A 130 0.87 -19.28 -10.65
C ALA A 130 1.05 -20.01 -12.00
N THR A 131 2.00 -19.55 -12.82
CA THR A 131 2.35 -20.21 -14.09
C THR A 131 2.88 -21.63 -13.86
N GLU A 132 3.80 -21.82 -12.91
CA GLU A 132 4.36 -23.14 -12.58
C GLU A 132 3.31 -24.12 -12.03
N GLN A 133 2.32 -23.61 -11.29
CA GLN A 133 1.27 -24.41 -10.66
C GLN A 133 0.03 -24.58 -11.57
N GLY A 134 -0.03 -23.90 -12.71
CA GLY A 134 -1.20 -23.87 -13.58
C GLY A 134 -2.42 -23.18 -12.94
N THR A 135 -2.19 -22.21 -12.05
CA THR A 135 -3.22 -21.41 -11.39
C THR A 135 -3.27 -19.99 -11.97
N SER A 136 -4.29 -19.21 -11.59
CA SER A 136 -4.47 -17.82 -12.03
C SER A 136 -4.47 -16.87 -10.84
N ILE A 137 -3.89 -15.68 -11.02
CA ILE A 137 -3.96 -14.58 -10.05
C ILE A 137 -4.66 -13.36 -10.67
N PRO A 138 -5.20 -12.44 -9.86
CA PRO A 138 -5.73 -11.17 -10.37
C PRO A 138 -4.65 -10.32 -11.06
N GLU A 139 -5.07 -9.52 -12.02
CA GLU A 139 -4.22 -8.52 -12.67
C GLU A 139 -3.71 -7.48 -11.68
N TYR A 140 -2.54 -6.90 -11.97
CA TYR A 140 -1.99 -5.81 -11.18
C TYR A 140 -2.90 -4.58 -11.19
N ASP A 141 -3.40 -4.23 -10.01
CA ASP A 141 -4.35 -3.14 -9.82
C ASP A 141 -3.78 -2.09 -8.85
N TYR A 142 -2.86 -1.29 -9.38
CA TYR A 142 -2.09 -0.32 -8.62
C TYR A 142 -2.77 1.04 -8.57
N LEU A 143 -2.96 1.57 -7.37
CA LEU A 143 -3.19 2.98 -7.13
C LEU A 143 -1.83 3.67 -7.02
N PRO A 144 -1.47 4.61 -7.91
CA PRO A 144 -0.24 5.35 -7.76
C PRO A 144 -0.16 6.03 -6.40
N TYR A 145 0.91 5.74 -5.68
CA TYR A 145 1.20 6.28 -4.37
C TYR A 145 2.64 6.78 -4.32
N PHE A 146 2.78 8.02 -3.88
CA PHE A 146 4.05 8.68 -3.68
C PHE A 146 4.04 9.40 -2.32
N TYR A 147 5.19 9.44 -1.66
CA TYR A 147 5.36 10.19 -0.42
C TYR A 147 6.77 10.74 -0.33
N SER A 148 6.94 11.75 0.52
CA SER A 148 8.25 12.20 0.95
C SER A 148 8.17 12.80 2.35
N ARG A 149 9.34 12.89 3.00
CA ARG A 149 9.52 13.55 4.29
C ARG A 149 10.78 14.40 4.24
N ALA A 150 10.72 15.60 4.80
CA ALA A 150 11.86 16.50 4.91
C ALA A 150 11.65 17.41 6.12
N PHE A 151 12.63 17.43 7.03
CA PHE A 151 12.47 18.09 8.34
C PHE A 151 11.26 17.50 9.09
N ASP A 152 10.40 18.35 9.64
CA ASP A 152 9.14 18.01 10.29
C ASP A 152 7.96 17.83 9.30
N LEU A 153 8.20 18.03 7.99
CA LEU A 153 7.18 17.90 6.96
C LEU A 153 7.04 16.45 6.47
N SER A 154 5.81 16.04 6.19
CA SER A 154 5.48 14.72 5.68
C SER A 154 4.23 14.78 4.81
N TRP A 155 4.39 14.49 3.52
CA TRP A 155 3.30 14.53 2.57
C TRP A 155 3.12 13.23 1.80
N GLN A 156 1.87 12.99 1.43
CA GLN A 156 1.45 11.85 0.62
C GLN A 156 0.66 12.32 -0.59
N PHE A 157 0.79 11.57 -1.68
CA PHE A 157 0.08 11.77 -2.92
C PHE A 157 -0.46 10.43 -3.41
N TYR A 158 -1.74 10.42 -3.76
CA TYR A 158 -2.42 9.28 -4.36
C TYR A 158 -3.07 9.69 -5.68
N GLY A 159 -3.01 8.79 -6.65
CA GLY A 159 -3.72 8.91 -7.92
C GLY A 159 -2.92 9.61 -9.02
N ASP A 160 -3.58 10.48 -9.79
CA ASP A 160 -3.03 11.13 -10.99
C ASP A 160 -3.08 12.65 -10.87
N ASN A 161 -2.00 13.32 -11.27
CA ASN A 161 -1.85 14.77 -11.15
C ASN A 161 -2.19 15.48 -12.46
N VAL A 162 -3.32 15.10 -13.06
CA VAL A 162 -3.79 15.61 -14.36
C VAL A 162 -5.11 16.38 -14.23
N GLY A 163 -5.31 17.37 -15.09
CA GLY A 163 -6.49 18.23 -15.06
C GLY A 163 -6.30 19.46 -14.17
N ASP A 164 -7.41 20.06 -13.76
CA ASP A 164 -7.41 21.26 -12.92
C ASP A 164 -7.15 20.88 -11.47
N SER A 165 -6.35 21.69 -10.76
CA SER A 165 -6.07 21.46 -9.36
C SER A 165 -6.60 22.58 -8.47
N VAL A 166 -6.92 22.21 -7.23
CA VAL A 166 -7.37 23.16 -6.21
C VAL A 166 -6.70 22.86 -4.87
N LEU A 167 -6.32 23.91 -4.15
CA LEU A 167 -5.70 23.84 -2.84
C LEU A 167 -6.78 23.99 -1.76
N PHE A 168 -6.64 23.29 -0.64
CA PHE A 168 -7.48 23.43 0.54
C PHE A 168 -6.63 23.41 1.82
N GLY A 169 -7.18 23.91 2.93
CA GLY A 169 -6.49 23.97 4.21
C GLY A 169 -5.55 25.16 4.34
N ASP A 170 -4.57 25.05 5.25
CA ASP A 170 -3.64 26.12 5.59
C ASP A 170 -2.25 25.86 5.02
N SER A 171 -1.97 26.51 3.88
CA SER A 171 -0.69 26.41 3.19
C SER A 171 0.30 27.51 3.57
N GLN A 172 0.04 28.27 4.65
CA GLN A 172 0.96 29.32 5.09
C GLN A 172 2.20 28.68 5.75
N PRO A 173 3.42 28.86 5.22
CA PRO A 173 4.61 28.20 5.75
C PRO A 173 4.95 28.62 7.20
N THR A 174 4.44 29.77 7.64
CA THR A 174 4.65 30.29 9.00
C THR A 174 3.56 29.85 9.97
N SER A 175 2.56 29.09 9.53
CA SER A 175 1.49 28.59 10.39
C SER A 175 2.00 27.51 11.34
N ALA A 176 1.49 27.52 12.58
CA ALA A 176 1.77 26.48 13.55
C ALA A 176 1.18 25.12 13.17
N THR A 177 0.15 25.09 12.30
CA THR A 177 -0.50 23.83 11.87
C THR A 177 -0.06 23.36 10.49
N HIS A 178 0.22 24.30 9.56
CA HIS A 178 0.69 24.07 8.19
C HIS A 178 0.11 22.83 7.48
N LYS A 179 -1.18 22.54 7.69
CA LYS A 179 -1.86 21.37 7.12
C LYS A 179 -2.69 21.80 5.92
N PHE A 180 -2.29 21.35 4.73
CA PHE A 180 -2.99 21.65 3.49
C PHE A 180 -2.95 20.46 2.55
N GLY A 181 -3.85 20.46 1.59
CA GLY A 181 -3.89 19.43 0.55
C GLY A 181 -4.30 20.01 -0.79
N SER A 182 -4.29 19.16 -1.80
CA SER A 182 -4.76 19.52 -3.13
C SER A 182 -5.48 18.34 -3.77
N TYR A 183 -6.53 18.65 -4.54
CA TYR A 183 -7.18 17.68 -5.41
C TYR A 183 -6.94 18.04 -6.87
N TRP A 184 -6.89 17.01 -7.72
CA TRP A 184 -6.90 17.13 -9.17
C TRP A 184 -8.22 16.60 -9.71
N ILE A 185 -8.86 17.38 -10.57
CA ILE A 185 -10.11 17.03 -11.24
C ILE A 185 -9.85 16.84 -12.74
N LYS A 186 -10.30 15.72 -13.28
CA LYS A 186 -10.38 15.48 -14.72
C LYS A 186 -11.72 14.83 -15.05
N ASP A 187 -12.36 15.31 -16.11
CA ASP A 187 -13.67 14.81 -16.58
C ASP A 187 -14.74 14.80 -15.47
N GLY A 188 -14.72 15.84 -14.60
CA GLY A 188 -15.67 16.02 -13.50
C GLY A 188 -15.45 15.10 -12.28
N LYS A 189 -14.35 14.35 -12.24
CA LYS A 189 -14.01 13.44 -11.13
C LYS A 189 -12.70 13.78 -10.49
N VAL A 190 -12.58 13.53 -9.19
CA VAL A 190 -11.29 13.64 -8.48
C VAL A 190 -10.41 12.47 -8.87
N VAL A 191 -9.27 12.75 -9.53
CA VAL A 191 -8.34 11.72 -10.01
C VAL A 191 -7.05 11.64 -9.20
N GLY A 192 -6.73 12.68 -8.44
CA GLY A 192 -5.56 12.74 -7.57
C GLY A 192 -5.81 13.54 -6.31
N ALA A 193 -5.09 13.19 -5.25
CA ALA A 193 -5.18 13.83 -3.95
C ALA A 193 -3.79 13.92 -3.30
N PHE A 194 -3.46 15.08 -2.76
CA PHE A 194 -2.25 15.40 -2.02
C PHE A 194 -2.63 15.88 -0.62
N LEU A 195 -1.84 15.49 0.39
CA LEU A 195 -1.99 15.99 1.75
C LEU A 195 -0.64 16.11 2.44
N GLU A 196 -0.38 17.28 3.01
CA GLU A 196 0.71 17.57 3.93
C GLU A 196 0.23 17.38 5.37
N SER A 197 1.07 16.79 6.22
CA SER A 197 0.85 16.63 7.66
C SER A 197 -0.46 15.91 8.02
N GLY A 198 -0.92 15.00 7.15
CA GLY A 198 -2.11 14.20 7.36
C GLY A 198 -1.95 13.13 8.44
N THR A 199 -2.98 12.89 9.25
CA THR A 199 -3.04 11.70 10.13
C THR A 199 -3.22 10.42 9.30
N PRO A 200 -2.97 9.22 9.86
CA PRO A 200 -3.21 7.95 9.15
C PRO A 200 -4.63 7.84 8.56
N GLU A 201 -5.64 8.30 9.30
CA GLU A 201 -7.05 8.28 8.88
C GLU A 201 -7.29 9.25 7.72
N GLU A 202 -6.74 10.46 7.79
CA GLU A 202 -6.86 11.46 6.72
C GLU A 202 -6.14 10.98 5.43
N ASN A 203 -4.96 10.38 5.57
CA ASN A 203 -4.20 9.80 4.44
C ASN A 203 -4.99 8.64 3.79
N LYS A 204 -5.62 7.79 4.60
CA LYS A 204 -6.49 6.71 4.11
C LYS A 204 -7.71 7.26 3.36
N ALA A 205 -8.31 8.34 3.87
CA ALA A 205 -9.46 8.99 3.24
C ALA A 205 -9.09 9.53 1.84
N ILE A 206 -7.97 10.26 1.72
CA ILE A 206 -7.54 10.78 0.40
C ILE A 206 -7.11 9.67 -0.57
N ALA A 207 -6.55 8.55 -0.07
CA ALA A 207 -6.25 7.38 -0.89
C ALA A 207 -7.55 6.76 -1.47
N LYS A 208 -8.61 6.67 -0.66
CA LYS A 208 -9.92 6.19 -1.09
C LYS A 208 -10.53 7.11 -2.14
N VAL A 209 -10.44 8.44 -1.96
CA VAL A 209 -10.89 9.41 -2.97
C VAL A 209 -10.20 9.16 -4.31
N ALA A 210 -8.86 9.08 -4.31
CA ALA A 210 -8.09 8.84 -5.53
C ALA A 210 -8.41 7.49 -6.21
N ARG A 211 -8.80 6.47 -5.42
CA ARG A 211 -9.20 5.15 -5.90
C ARG A 211 -10.61 5.11 -6.49
N VAL A 212 -11.58 5.71 -5.79
CA VAL A 212 -13.01 5.67 -6.16
C VAL A 212 -13.33 6.66 -7.27
N GLN A 213 -12.57 7.76 -7.36
CA GLN A 213 -12.78 8.86 -8.29
C GLN A 213 -14.19 9.47 -8.20
N PRO A 214 -14.59 9.97 -7.02
CA PRO A 214 -15.91 10.57 -6.84
C PRO A 214 -16.09 11.79 -7.75
N PRO A 215 -17.32 12.07 -8.21
CA PRO A 215 -17.62 13.30 -8.92
C PRO A 215 -17.40 14.51 -8.01
N ALA A 216 -16.92 15.61 -8.57
CA ALA A 216 -16.78 16.89 -7.89
C ALA A 216 -17.65 17.93 -8.61
N ALA A 217 -18.50 18.63 -7.89
CA ALA A 217 -19.41 19.60 -8.50
C ALA A 217 -18.67 20.86 -8.98
N SER A 218 -17.63 21.28 -8.26
CA SER A 218 -16.76 22.40 -8.62
C SER A 218 -15.44 22.37 -7.85
N LEU A 219 -14.44 23.12 -8.34
CA LEU A 219 -13.20 23.37 -7.60
C LEU A 219 -13.49 24.13 -6.29
N ASP A 220 -14.43 25.08 -6.30
CA ASP A 220 -14.79 25.87 -5.11
C ASP A 220 -15.37 24.99 -3.99
N GLN A 221 -16.16 23.98 -4.35
CA GLN A 221 -16.64 22.98 -3.39
C GLN A 221 -15.47 22.25 -2.72
N LEU A 222 -14.54 21.73 -3.52
CA LEU A 222 -13.38 20.99 -3.00
C LEU A 222 -12.45 21.87 -2.16
N ALA A 223 -12.28 23.15 -2.53
CA ALA A 223 -11.52 24.11 -1.73
C ALA A 223 -12.15 24.34 -0.35
N ALA A 224 -13.49 24.44 -0.31
CA ALA A 224 -14.24 24.69 0.91
C ALA A 224 -14.34 23.46 1.82
N GLU A 225 -14.58 22.28 1.25
CA GLU A 225 -14.76 21.04 2.01
C GLU A 225 -13.44 20.35 2.37
N GLY A 226 -12.43 20.39 1.48
CA GLY A 226 -11.09 19.85 1.74
C GLY A 226 -11.09 18.39 2.22
N LEU A 227 -10.68 18.16 3.46
CA LEU A 227 -10.71 16.82 4.08
C LEU A 227 -12.12 16.33 4.39
N ALA A 228 -13.08 17.23 4.66
CA ALA A 228 -14.47 16.84 4.87
C ALA A 228 -15.07 16.20 3.60
N PHE A 229 -14.61 16.58 2.41
CA PHE A 229 -14.97 15.90 1.17
C PHE A 229 -14.47 14.44 1.15
N ALA A 230 -13.22 14.20 1.56
CA ALA A 230 -12.66 12.85 1.60
C ALA A 230 -13.29 11.95 2.66
N ILE A 231 -13.57 12.52 3.84
CA ILE A 231 -14.26 11.82 4.93
C ILE A 231 -15.74 11.63 4.58
N GLY A 232 -16.37 12.62 3.95
CA GLY A 232 -17.75 12.51 3.45
C GLY A 232 -17.90 11.45 2.37
N ALA A 233 -16.87 11.24 1.53
CA ALA A 233 -16.81 10.12 0.61
C ALA A 233 -16.67 8.74 1.30
N GLU A 234 -16.55 8.68 2.64
CA GLU A 234 -16.72 7.44 3.41
C GLU A 234 -18.17 7.02 3.59
N ALA A 235 -19.10 7.99 3.62
CA ALA A 235 -20.51 7.71 3.80
C ALA A 235 -21.06 7.02 2.55
N ASP A 236 -21.32 5.73 2.68
CA ASP A 236 -22.24 5.04 1.79
C ASP A 236 -23.64 5.57 2.14
N ASP A 237 -24.22 6.36 1.22
CA ASP A 237 -25.53 6.99 1.42
C ASP A 237 -26.59 5.95 1.81
N ASP A 238 -26.51 4.72 1.30
CA ASP A 238 -27.41 3.63 1.64
C ASP A 238 -27.21 3.16 3.10
N MET A 239 -25.96 3.13 3.59
CA MET A 239 -25.66 2.80 4.98
C MET A 239 -26.02 3.92 5.95
N VAL A 240 -25.90 5.17 5.53
CA VAL A 240 -26.35 6.34 6.31
C VAL A 240 -27.87 6.34 6.40
N GLU A 241 -28.58 6.11 5.30
CA GLU A 241 -30.04 5.95 5.31
C GLU A 241 -30.47 4.76 6.18
N LEU A 242 -29.77 3.63 6.09
CA LEU A 242 -30.02 2.46 6.94
C LEU A 242 -29.83 2.82 8.41
N LEU A 243 -28.75 3.50 8.78
CA LEU A 243 -28.49 3.94 10.15
C LEU A 243 -29.60 4.89 10.64
N LEU A 244 -29.95 5.91 9.85
CA LEU A 244 -31.00 6.87 10.18
C LEU A 244 -32.35 6.18 10.35
N SER A 245 -32.68 5.20 9.50
CA SER A 245 -33.91 4.40 9.63
C SER A 245 -33.92 3.56 10.91
N GLN A 246 -32.77 3.02 11.31
CA GLN A 246 -32.64 2.20 12.52
C GLN A 246 -32.65 3.02 13.81
N VAL A 247 -32.30 4.31 13.73
CA VAL A 247 -32.24 5.23 14.88
C VAL A 247 -33.53 6.06 15.04
N LYS A 248 -34.28 6.25 13.97
CA LYS A 248 -35.50 7.07 13.96
C LYS A 248 -36.53 6.58 14.98
N GLY A 249 -36.93 7.48 15.87
CA GLY A 249 -37.99 7.26 16.86
C GLY A 249 -37.58 6.41 18.07
N LYS A 250 -36.28 6.08 18.21
CA LYS A 250 -35.75 5.35 19.37
C LYS A 250 -35.11 6.30 20.37
N ASP A 251 -35.31 6.03 21.65
CA ASP A 251 -34.57 6.71 22.71
C ASP A 251 -33.15 6.14 22.86
N ILE A 252 -32.22 6.92 23.43
CA ILE A 252 -30.84 6.51 23.63
C ILE A 252 -30.70 5.21 24.44
N THR A 253 -31.61 4.96 25.38
CA THR A 253 -31.63 3.72 26.15
C THR A 253 -31.98 2.49 25.30
N GLU A 254 -32.89 2.65 24.33
CA GLU A 254 -33.30 1.60 23.39
C GLU A 254 -32.20 1.30 22.37
N LEU A 255 -31.48 2.34 21.93
CA LEU A 255 -30.33 2.19 21.02
C LEU A 255 -29.19 1.43 21.68
N ILE A 256 -28.88 1.74 22.94
CA ILE A 256 -27.85 1.05 23.71
C ILE A 256 -28.23 -0.43 23.92
N ALA A 257 -29.50 -0.71 24.22
CA ALA A 257 -30.00 -2.08 24.38
C ALA A 257 -29.89 -2.88 23.07
N ALA A 258 -30.40 -2.33 21.95
CA ALA A 258 -30.33 -2.97 20.64
C ALA A 258 -28.89 -3.13 20.13
N GLY A 259 -28.02 -2.16 20.42
CA GLY A 259 -26.61 -2.20 20.08
C GLY A 259 -25.87 -3.30 20.85
N ARG A 260 -26.16 -3.48 22.14
CA ARG A 260 -25.56 -4.53 22.98
C ARG A 260 -25.90 -5.94 22.49
N GLU A 261 -27.14 -6.20 22.09
CA GLU A 261 -27.53 -7.49 21.54
C GLU A 261 -26.84 -7.79 20.21
N LYS A 262 -26.74 -6.80 19.31
CA LYS A 262 -26.04 -6.94 18.03
C LYS A 262 -24.54 -7.15 18.23
N LEU A 263 -23.91 -6.40 19.13
CA LEU A 263 -22.48 -6.55 19.47
C LEU A 263 -22.17 -7.90 20.10
N ALA A 264 -23.09 -8.48 20.88
CA ALA A 264 -22.95 -9.83 21.43
C ALA A 264 -22.98 -10.95 20.36
N SER A 265 -23.51 -10.66 19.17
CA SER A 265 -23.61 -11.61 18.05
C SER A 265 -22.44 -11.54 17.06
N VAL A 266 -21.53 -10.58 17.23
CA VAL A 266 -20.28 -10.49 16.45
C VAL A 266 -19.23 -11.35 17.15
N PRO A 267 -18.48 -12.24 16.46
CA PRO A 267 -17.44 -13.02 17.12
C PRO A 267 -16.38 -12.09 17.70
N ALA A 268 -16.24 -12.08 19.03
CA ALA A 268 -15.17 -11.37 19.70
C ALA A 268 -13.83 -12.04 19.41
N GLY A 269 -13.18 -11.65 18.33
CA GLY A 269 -11.74 -11.82 18.17
C GLY A 269 -11.02 -10.79 19.02
N GLY A 270 -10.74 -11.12 20.28
CA GLY A 270 -9.89 -10.27 21.14
C GLY A 270 -10.15 -10.41 22.64
N GLY A 271 -9.28 -11.16 23.30
CA GLY A 271 -8.91 -11.08 24.73
C GLY A 271 -9.97 -10.67 25.74
N ALA A 272 -10.60 -11.65 26.40
CA ALA A 272 -11.32 -11.41 27.64
C ALA A 272 -10.35 -10.96 28.75
N VAL A 273 -10.40 -9.68 29.13
CA VAL A 273 -9.85 -9.22 30.42
C VAL A 273 -10.95 -9.38 31.46
N ALA A 274 -10.91 -10.48 32.20
CA ALA A 274 -11.79 -10.68 33.34
C ALA A 274 -11.34 -9.78 34.49
N VAL A 275 -12.15 -8.77 34.83
CA VAL A 275 -12.02 -8.04 36.09
C VAL A 275 -12.78 -8.82 37.15
N ALA A 276 -12.05 -9.47 38.06
CA ALA A 276 -12.64 -10.18 39.20
C ALA A 276 -13.00 -9.19 40.32
N SER A 277 -14.28 -9.19 40.71
CA SER A 277 -14.77 -8.58 41.95
C SER A 277 -14.59 -9.51 43.13
N SER A 278 -14.14 -8.95 44.25
CA SER A 278 -13.88 -9.58 45.55
C SER A 278 -15.11 -10.14 46.27
N ALA A 279 -15.01 -11.35 46.84
CA ALA A 279 -15.59 -11.73 48.13
C ALA A 279 -14.95 -13.03 48.68
N ALA A 280 -14.86 -13.11 50.00
CA ALA A 280 -14.05 -13.98 50.83
C ALA A 280 -14.47 -15.47 50.92
N GLY A 281 -13.50 -16.34 51.28
CA GLY A 281 -13.71 -17.36 52.32
C GLY A 281 -13.45 -18.84 52.01
N SER A 282 -12.23 -19.29 52.29
CA SER A 282 -11.83 -20.59 52.90
C SER A 282 -11.97 -21.94 52.14
N ALA A 283 -10.81 -22.63 52.11
CA ALA A 283 -10.55 -24.06 52.37
C ALA A 283 -10.12 -24.98 51.20
N ALA A 284 -8.91 -25.54 51.40
CA ALA A 284 -8.36 -26.86 51.03
C ALA A 284 -8.07 -27.22 49.55
N ALA A 285 -6.79 -27.55 49.33
CA ALA A 285 -6.21 -28.29 48.19
C ALA A 285 -6.65 -29.80 48.23
N PRO A 286 -6.46 -30.67 47.19
CA PRO A 286 -5.31 -30.69 46.27
C PRO A 286 -5.50 -31.17 44.79
N ALA A 287 -4.49 -30.80 43.99
CA ALA A 287 -3.74 -31.55 42.96
C ALA A 287 -4.33 -32.08 41.61
N VAL A 288 -3.44 -31.92 40.60
CA VAL A 288 -3.20 -32.68 39.35
C VAL A 288 -4.00 -32.32 38.09
N ALA A 289 -3.34 -31.71 37.10
CA ALA A 289 -3.01 -32.33 35.80
C ALA A 289 -2.45 -31.28 34.81
N GLU A 290 -1.18 -31.43 34.43
CA GLU A 290 -0.59 -30.73 33.30
C GLU A 290 -1.25 -31.18 31.98
N THR A 291 -1.66 -30.23 31.16
CA THR A 291 -1.90 -30.46 29.72
C THR A 291 -1.18 -29.38 28.94
N LYS A 292 -0.19 -29.82 28.15
CA LYS A 292 0.48 -29.04 27.10
C LYS A 292 -0.58 -28.44 26.17
N LYS A 293 -0.49 -27.13 25.93
CA LYS A 293 -1.14 -26.46 24.79
C LYS A 293 -0.09 -25.79 23.94
N GLU A 294 -0.24 -26.03 22.65
CA GLU A 294 0.59 -25.60 21.53
C GLU A 294 0.74 -24.08 21.49
N GLU A 295 1.97 -23.64 21.25
CA GLU A 295 2.30 -22.25 20.95
C GLU A 295 1.64 -21.87 19.62
N LYS A 296 0.59 -21.06 19.71
CA LYS A 296 -0.02 -20.40 18.56
C LYS A 296 0.91 -19.25 18.19
N VAL A 297 1.62 -19.38 17.08
CA VAL A 297 2.35 -18.27 16.45
C VAL A 297 1.31 -17.22 16.07
N GLU A 298 1.29 -16.10 16.78
CA GLU A 298 0.56 -14.91 16.37
C GLU A 298 1.29 -14.32 15.16
N GLU A 299 0.64 -14.37 13.99
CA GLU A 299 0.95 -13.46 12.90
C GLU A 299 0.66 -12.04 13.41
N LYS A 300 1.74 -11.31 13.73
CA LYS A 300 1.67 -9.85 13.75
C LYS A 300 1.34 -9.39 12.33
N GLU A 301 0.14 -8.87 12.13
CA GLU A 301 -0.06 -7.87 11.09
C GLU A 301 0.85 -6.69 11.43
N GLU A 302 2.02 -6.63 10.77
CA GLU A 302 2.85 -5.42 10.73
C GLU A 302 2.02 -4.35 10.02
N SER A 303 1.52 -3.39 10.79
CA SER A 303 1.10 -2.11 10.24
C SER A 303 2.32 -1.43 9.61
N ASP A 304 2.36 -1.37 8.29
CA ASP A 304 3.41 -0.78 7.43
C ASP A 304 3.68 0.73 7.68
N ASP A 305 3.05 1.34 8.69
CA ASP A 305 3.25 2.74 9.08
C ASP A 305 4.52 2.98 9.91
N ASP A 306 5.16 1.92 10.43
CA ASP A 306 6.25 2.05 11.42
C ASP A 306 7.54 1.29 11.07
N LEU A 307 7.90 1.19 9.78
CA LEU A 307 9.31 0.98 9.42
C LEU A 307 10.04 2.33 9.46
N GLY A 308 10.11 2.89 10.67
CA GLY A 308 10.84 4.09 11.01
C GLY A 308 12.32 3.92 10.75
N PHE A 309 12.76 4.26 9.53
CA PHE A 309 14.14 4.68 9.31
C PHE A 309 14.22 6.17 9.61
N SER A 310 14.56 6.50 10.85
CA SER A 310 14.99 7.85 11.18
C SER A 310 16.29 8.13 10.43
N LEU A 311 16.28 9.11 9.52
CA LEU A 311 17.49 9.57 8.85
C LEU A 311 18.39 10.40 9.80
N PHE A 312 17.95 10.60 11.05
CA PHE A 312 18.58 11.52 12.00
C PHE A 312 18.62 11.03 13.46
N ASP A 313 18.50 9.72 13.73
CA ASP A 313 18.84 9.14 15.04
C ASP A 313 20.24 8.51 15.04
#